data_AF-A0A951SYG6-F1
#
_entry.id   AF-A0A951SYG6-F1
#
_cell.length_a   1.000
_cell.length_b   1.000
_cell.length_c   1.000
_cell.angle_alpha   90.00
_cell.angle_beta   90.00
_cell.angle_gamma   90.00
#
_symmetry.space_group_name_H-M   'P 1'
#
loop_
_entity.id
_entity.type
_entity.pdbx_description
1 polymer ?
#
loop_
_entity_poly.entity_id
_entity_poly.type
_entity_poly.pdbx_seq_one_letter_code
_entity_poly.pdbx_strand_id
1 'polypeptide(L)'
;FKKIKFETHENLGWGDIHLPEIEMHTQGFWILFRDLSFIERTNESQENQQSESQIGAVLTGAAHALGVVSPIHAMCDPKDIRFHAEVRNPTFALPCIYSVDNFPGGLELSYYVLVNLSVIADAAYQHVSNCNCDDGCPACIGLSEEKNVKPLVLVVLKQLAKV
;
A
#
# COMPACT_ATOMS: atom_id res chain seq x y z
N PHE A 1 13.89 -5.41 -22.60
CA PHE A 1 13.65 -3.96 -22.80
C PHE A 1 12.84 -3.73 -24.08
N LYS A 2 12.10 -2.62 -24.17
CA LYS A 2 11.34 -2.23 -25.38
C LYS A 2 12.14 -1.20 -26.19
N LYS A 3 12.07 -1.26 -27.51
CA LYS A 3 12.65 -0.29 -28.45
C LYS A 3 11.53 0.65 -28.88
N ILE A 4 11.62 1.92 -28.48
CA ILE A 4 10.60 2.93 -28.78
C ILE A 4 11.21 3.92 -29.77
N LYS A 5 10.48 4.24 -30.85
CA LYS A 5 10.93 5.26 -31.80
C LYS A 5 10.81 6.64 -31.15
N PHE A 6 11.85 7.45 -31.31
CA PHE A 6 11.79 8.85 -30.93
C PHE A 6 10.70 9.58 -31.74
N GLU A 7 10.10 10.59 -31.13
CA GLU A 7 8.99 11.41 -31.63
C GLU A 7 7.63 10.69 -31.71
N THR A 8 7.52 9.56 -32.40
CA THR A 8 6.22 8.87 -32.58
C THR A 8 5.81 8.02 -31.39
N HIS A 9 6.76 7.70 -30.50
CA HIS A 9 6.56 6.80 -29.36
C HIS A 9 6.02 5.41 -29.76
N GLU A 10 6.19 5.02 -31.04
CA GLU A 10 5.75 3.70 -31.51
C GLU A 10 6.70 2.60 -31.04
N ASN A 11 6.15 1.45 -30.68
CA ASN A 11 6.92 0.28 -30.29
C ASN A 11 7.49 -0.41 -31.54
N LEU A 12 8.81 -0.33 -31.72
CA LEU A 12 9.54 -0.92 -32.85
C LEU A 12 9.99 -2.37 -32.57
N GLY A 13 9.88 -2.84 -31.33
CA GLY A 13 10.28 -4.18 -30.95
C GLY A 13 10.76 -4.29 -29.50
N TRP A 14 11.35 -5.43 -29.18
CA TRP A 14 11.83 -5.74 -27.83
C TRP A 14 13.14 -6.55 -27.90
N GLY A 15 13.74 -6.78 -26.74
CA GLY A 15 14.88 -7.67 -26.56
C GLY A 15 15.03 -8.09 -25.11
N ASP A 16 15.76 -9.18 -24.87
CA ASP A 16 15.94 -9.74 -23.53
C ASP A 16 16.95 -8.93 -22.69
N ILE A 17 16.83 -9.06 -21.37
CA ILE A 17 17.79 -8.50 -20.40
C ILE A 17 18.38 -9.69 -19.64
N HIS A 18 19.64 -10.00 -19.93
CA HIS A 18 20.39 -11.04 -19.21
C HIS A 18 21.21 -10.39 -18.10
N LEU A 19 20.53 -10.00 -17.02
CA LEU A 19 21.15 -9.52 -15.79
C LEU A 19 20.66 -10.39 -14.63
N PRO A 20 21.50 -10.60 -13.60
CA PRO A 20 21.04 -11.25 -12.38
C PRO A 20 19.98 -10.39 -11.69
N GLU A 21 19.12 -11.04 -10.92
CA GLU A 21 18.20 -10.36 -10.01
C GLU A 21 18.99 -9.56 -8.96
N ILE A 22 18.57 -8.31 -8.72
CA ILE A 22 19.17 -7.46 -7.69
C ILE A 22 18.29 -7.56 -6.45
N GLU A 23 18.81 -8.21 -5.43
CA GLU A 23 18.14 -8.37 -4.14
C GLU A 23 18.70 -7.38 -3.11
N MET A 24 17.82 -6.87 -2.24
CA MET A 24 18.20 -6.05 -1.09
C MET A 24 17.72 -6.73 0.18
N HIS A 25 18.64 -7.33 0.94
CA HIS A 25 18.33 -7.82 2.26
C HIS A 25 18.16 -6.64 3.23
N THR A 26 16.97 -6.52 3.80
CA THR A 26 16.60 -5.42 4.71
C THR A 26 15.65 -5.94 5.79
N GLN A 27 15.37 -5.07 6.76
CA GLN A 27 14.38 -5.31 7.79
C GLN A 27 13.01 -4.79 7.33
N GLY A 28 11.96 -5.44 7.82
CA GLY A 28 10.60 -5.08 7.50
C GLY A 28 9.61 -5.79 8.42
N PHE A 29 8.36 -5.39 8.32
CA PHE A 29 7.24 -6.09 8.95
C PHE A 29 6.10 -6.24 7.94
N TRP A 30 5.12 -7.05 8.30
CA TRP A 30 3.95 -7.27 7.48
C TRP A 30 2.70 -7.45 8.32
N ILE A 31 1.57 -7.02 7.76
CA ILE A 31 0.25 -7.11 8.38
C ILE A 31 -0.62 -8.01 7.51
N LEU A 32 -0.96 -9.18 8.03
CA LEU A 32 -1.83 -10.15 7.34
C LEU A 32 -3.29 -9.88 7.65
N PHE A 33 -4.10 -9.68 6.62
CA PHE A 33 -5.54 -9.52 6.76
C PHE A 33 -6.24 -10.87 6.55
N ARG A 34 -6.84 -11.40 7.61
CA ARG A 34 -7.58 -12.68 7.55
C ARG A 34 -9.04 -12.53 7.14
N ASP A 35 -9.64 -11.38 7.46
CA ASP A 35 -11.03 -11.08 7.17
C ASP A 35 -11.13 -9.65 6.59
N LEU A 36 -11.49 -9.58 5.31
CA LEU A 36 -11.81 -8.35 4.58
C LEU A 36 -13.24 -8.40 4.02
N SER A 37 -14.10 -9.27 4.58
CA SER A 37 -15.47 -9.47 4.08
C SER A 37 -16.34 -8.21 4.13
N PHE A 38 -15.97 -7.22 4.94
CA PHE A 38 -16.66 -5.92 4.98
C PHE A 38 -16.52 -5.13 3.66
N ILE A 39 -15.50 -5.42 2.83
CA ILE A 39 -15.33 -4.83 1.50
C ILE A 39 -16.33 -5.45 0.51
N GLU A 40 -16.60 -6.75 0.63
CA GLU A 40 -17.53 -7.47 -0.26
C GLU A 40 -19.00 -7.12 0.02
N ARG A 41 -19.36 -6.87 1.29
CA ARG A 41 -20.74 -6.57 1.71
C ARG A 41 -21.32 -5.28 1.13
N THR A 42 -20.49 -4.38 0.61
CA THR A 42 -20.98 -3.13 0.01
C THR A 42 -21.46 -3.28 -1.44
N ASN A 43 -21.12 -4.39 -2.10
CA ASN A 43 -21.49 -4.66 -3.50
C ASN A 43 -22.35 -5.92 -3.59
N GLU A 44 -23.66 -5.80 -3.38
CA GLU A 44 -24.62 -6.92 -3.48
C GLU A 44 -24.80 -7.50 -4.90
N SER A 45 -24.04 -7.06 -5.89
CA SER A 45 -24.18 -7.52 -7.26
C SER A 45 -22.88 -7.27 -8.03
N GLN A 46 -22.16 -8.35 -8.38
CA GLN A 46 -21.24 -8.52 -9.53
C GLN A 46 -19.93 -9.24 -9.17
N GLU A 47 -19.69 -10.29 -9.97
CA GLU A 47 -18.48 -11.04 -10.32
C GLU A 47 -17.21 -10.90 -9.45
N ASN A 48 -16.66 -12.05 -9.04
CA ASN A 48 -15.43 -12.23 -8.24
C ASN A 48 -14.18 -11.42 -8.70
N GLN A 49 -14.12 -10.95 -9.94
CA GLN A 49 -12.96 -10.16 -10.42
C GLN A 49 -13.00 -8.71 -9.92
N GLN A 50 -14.19 -8.15 -9.71
CA GLN A 50 -14.34 -6.76 -9.26
C GLN A 50 -14.04 -6.61 -7.76
N SER A 51 -14.21 -7.68 -6.97
CA SER A 51 -13.87 -7.67 -5.54
C SER A 51 -12.35 -7.61 -5.31
N GLU A 52 -11.54 -8.32 -6.09
CA GLU A 52 -10.07 -8.31 -5.95
C GLU A 52 -9.48 -6.93 -6.27
N SER A 53 -10.00 -6.26 -7.32
CA SER A 53 -9.59 -4.89 -7.68
C SER A 53 -9.87 -3.90 -6.55
N GLN A 54 -11.07 -3.97 -5.97
CA GLN A 54 -11.46 -3.11 -4.86
C GLN A 54 -10.64 -3.37 -3.60
N ILE A 55 -10.39 -4.65 -3.25
CA ILE A 55 -9.49 -5.01 -2.14
C ILE A 55 -8.10 -4.43 -2.38
N GLY A 56 -7.57 -4.55 -3.60
CA GLY A 56 -6.29 -3.96 -4.00
C GLY A 56 -6.24 -2.45 -3.82
N ALA A 57 -7.28 -1.74 -4.25
CA ALA A 57 -7.40 -0.30 -4.08
C ALA A 57 -7.42 0.11 -2.60
N VAL A 58 -8.20 -0.59 -1.76
CA VAL A 58 -8.31 -0.31 -0.33
C VAL A 58 -6.98 -0.57 0.39
N LEU A 59 -6.34 -1.71 0.13
CA LEU A 59 -5.06 -2.02 0.76
C LEU A 59 -3.95 -1.06 0.31
N THR A 60 -3.90 -0.72 -0.98
CA THR A 60 -2.96 0.27 -1.50
C THR A 60 -3.21 1.64 -0.89
N GLY A 61 -4.47 2.04 -0.72
CA GLY A 61 -4.82 3.30 -0.09
C GLY A 61 -4.46 3.37 1.39
N ALA A 62 -4.65 2.27 2.12
CA ALA A 62 -4.21 2.15 3.51
C ALA A 62 -2.67 2.18 3.63
N ALA A 63 -1.96 1.46 2.76
CA ALA A 63 -0.50 1.46 2.69
C ALA A 63 0.05 2.86 2.38
N HIS A 64 -0.57 3.57 1.44
CA HIS A 64 -0.21 4.96 1.10
C HIS A 64 -0.41 5.90 2.29
N ALA A 65 -1.57 5.83 2.96
CA ALA A 65 -1.83 6.66 4.14
C ALA A 65 -0.84 6.41 5.28
N LEU A 66 -0.50 5.14 5.55
CA LEU A 66 0.54 4.77 6.50
C LEU A 66 1.91 5.31 6.09
N GLY A 67 2.26 5.24 4.81
CA GLY A 67 3.51 5.78 4.26
C GLY A 67 3.61 7.31 4.32
N VAL A 68 2.49 8.02 4.29
CA VAL A 68 2.45 9.49 4.47
C VAL A 68 2.69 9.87 5.94
N VAL A 69 2.11 9.13 6.88
CA VAL A 69 2.15 9.48 8.31
C VAL A 69 3.38 8.92 9.04
N SER A 70 3.82 7.71 8.69
CA SER A 70 4.93 7.03 9.37
C SER A 70 6.23 7.86 9.43
N PRO A 71 6.68 8.53 8.34
CA PRO A 71 7.92 9.31 8.37
C PRO A 71 7.89 10.47 9.37
N ILE A 72 6.70 11.06 9.61
CA ILE A 72 6.52 12.13 10.60
C ILE A 72 6.72 11.59 12.02
N HIS A 73 6.21 10.38 12.29
CA HIS A 73 6.36 9.74 13.60
C HIS A 73 7.76 9.17 13.83
N ALA A 74 8.41 8.65 12.79
CA ALA A 74 9.76 8.09 12.83
C ALA A 74 10.86 9.16 12.66
N MET A 75 10.47 10.41 12.35
CA MET A 75 11.38 11.52 12.06
C MET A 75 12.41 11.19 10.96
N CYS A 76 11.96 10.50 9.91
CA CYS A 76 12.77 10.09 8.76
C CYS A 76 12.30 10.72 7.45
N ASP A 77 13.08 10.58 6.37
CA ASP A 77 12.60 10.98 5.04
C ASP A 77 11.51 9.99 4.56
N PRO A 78 10.49 10.44 3.80
CA PRO A 78 9.49 9.54 3.23
C PRO A 78 10.06 8.43 2.33
N LYS A 79 11.28 8.57 1.81
CA LYS A 79 11.94 7.53 1.01
C LYS A 79 12.67 6.48 1.85
N ASP A 80 12.82 6.71 3.15
CA ASP A 80 13.57 5.83 4.04
C ASP A 80 12.78 4.58 4.44
N ILE A 81 11.45 4.68 4.42
CA ILE A 81 10.53 3.58 4.71
C ILE A 81 9.51 3.45 3.57
N ARG A 82 9.29 2.22 3.10
CA ARG A 82 8.30 1.95 2.05
C ARG A 82 7.15 1.12 2.58
N PHE A 83 5.97 1.36 2.03
CA PHE A 83 4.78 0.57 2.26
C PHE A 83 4.27 0.01 0.93
N HIS A 84 4.00 -1.29 0.91
CA HIS A 84 3.51 -2.00 -0.27
C HIS A 84 2.31 -2.86 0.11
N ALA A 85 1.29 -2.87 -0.73
CA ALA A 85 0.11 -3.70 -0.55
C ALA A 85 0.08 -4.82 -1.59
N GLU A 86 -0.33 -6.01 -1.15
CA GLU A 86 -0.55 -7.16 -2.02
C GLU A 86 -1.93 -7.75 -1.71
N VAL A 87 -2.77 -7.97 -2.74
CA VAL A 87 -4.07 -8.63 -2.58
C VAL A 87 -3.89 -10.10 -2.18
N ARG A 88 -2.83 -10.73 -2.68
CA ARG A 88 -2.49 -12.11 -2.35
C ARG A 88 -0.98 -12.28 -2.31
N ASN A 89 -0.43 -12.38 -1.11
CA ASN A 89 0.99 -12.59 -0.94
C ASN A 89 1.42 -14.01 -1.40
N PRO A 90 2.57 -14.16 -2.09
CA PRO A 90 3.06 -15.47 -2.53
C PRO A 90 3.37 -16.47 -1.41
N THR A 91 3.75 -16.00 -0.21
CA THR A 91 4.15 -16.86 0.92
C THR A 91 2.95 -17.30 1.74
N PHE A 92 2.06 -16.37 2.11
CA PHE A 92 0.95 -16.63 3.02
C PHE A 92 -0.38 -16.86 2.31
N ALA A 93 -0.47 -16.55 1.01
CA ALA A 93 -1.71 -16.57 0.23
C ALA A 93 -2.84 -15.71 0.83
N LEU A 94 -2.49 -14.67 1.60
CA LEU A 94 -3.40 -13.74 2.23
C LEU A 94 -3.13 -12.31 1.74
N PRO A 95 -4.14 -11.41 1.78
CA PRO A 95 -3.94 -9.99 1.58
C PRO A 95 -3.05 -9.40 2.67
N CYS A 96 -2.14 -8.53 2.27
CA CYS A 96 -1.10 -8.03 3.17
C CYS A 96 -0.63 -6.62 2.84
N ILE A 97 -0.23 -5.88 3.89
CA ILE A 97 0.58 -4.67 3.77
C ILE A 97 1.97 -4.96 4.34
N TYR A 98 3.01 -4.69 3.57
CA TYR A 98 4.42 -4.79 3.93
C TYR A 98 4.99 -3.41 4.18
N SER A 99 5.85 -3.30 5.17
CA SER A 99 6.74 -2.17 5.31
C SER A 99 8.18 -2.63 5.39
N VAL A 100 9.07 -1.93 4.71
CA VAL A 100 10.49 -2.24 4.64
C VAL A 100 11.34 -0.99 4.75
N ASP A 101 12.50 -1.13 5.38
CA ASP A 101 13.52 -0.09 5.40
C ASP A 101 14.18 -0.05 4.02
N ASN A 102 14.29 1.13 3.43
CA ASN A 102 14.92 1.32 2.12
C ASN A 102 16.45 1.43 2.23
N PHE A 103 17.06 0.55 3.02
CA PHE A 103 18.49 0.50 3.29
C PHE A 103 18.96 -0.95 3.42
N PRO A 104 20.13 -1.32 2.84
CA PRO A 104 20.71 -2.64 3.06
C PRO A 104 20.96 -2.90 4.55
N GLY A 105 20.50 -4.03 5.07
CA GLY A 105 20.61 -4.42 6.48
C GLY A 105 19.56 -3.81 7.43
N GLY A 106 18.79 -2.82 6.97
CA GLY A 106 17.79 -2.10 7.76
C GLY A 106 18.37 -1.09 8.76
N LEU A 107 17.52 -0.17 9.22
CA LEU A 107 17.81 0.90 10.18
C LEU A 107 16.79 0.92 11.35
N GLU A 108 16.05 -0.17 11.52
CA GLU A 108 14.99 -0.33 12.54
C GLU A 108 13.79 0.63 12.37
N LEU A 109 13.62 1.29 11.22
CA LEU A 109 12.47 2.18 10.98
C LEU A 109 11.17 1.39 10.94
N SER A 110 11.16 0.27 10.22
CA SER A 110 10.05 -0.66 10.14
C SER A 110 9.73 -1.25 11.51
N TYR A 111 10.75 -1.56 12.31
CA TYR A 111 10.57 -2.03 13.68
C TYR A 111 9.92 -0.97 14.58
N TYR A 112 10.41 0.28 14.52
CA TYR A 112 9.81 1.40 15.23
C TYR A 112 8.34 1.59 14.86
N VAL A 113 8.02 1.54 13.56
CA VAL A 113 6.62 1.66 13.10
C VAL A 113 5.78 0.50 13.60
N LEU A 114 6.28 -0.74 13.57
CA LEU A 114 5.55 -1.91 14.07
C LEU A 114 5.21 -1.76 15.56
N VAL A 115 6.17 -1.33 16.38
CA VAL A 115 5.97 -1.12 17.82
C VAL A 115 4.97 0.00 18.12
N ASN A 116 4.91 1.02 17.25
CA ASN A 116 4.03 2.18 17.40
C ASN A 116 2.83 2.14 16.43
N LEU A 117 2.49 0.97 15.89
CA LEU A 117 1.55 0.84 14.78
C LEU A 117 0.17 1.39 15.13
N SER A 118 -0.31 1.15 16.35
CA SER A 118 -1.62 1.62 16.80
C SER A 118 -1.74 3.15 16.76
N VAL A 119 -0.71 3.85 17.26
CA VAL A 119 -0.63 5.31 17.28
C VAL A 119 -0.52 5.87 15.87
N ILE A 120 0.32 5.26 15.03
CA ILE A 120 0.53 5.69 13.64
C ILE A 120 -0.73 5.44 12.79
N ALA A 121 -1.41 4.31 13.00
CA ALA A 121 -2.65 3.99 12.31
C ALA A 121 -3.80 4.92 12.73
N ASP A 122 -3.89 5.30 14.00
CA ASP A 122 -4.85 6.32 14.45
C ASP A 122 -4.53 7.69 13.83
N ALA A 123 -3.27 8.11 13.83
CA ALA A 123 -2.86 9.34 13.17
C ALA A 123 -3.16 9.33 11.66
N ALA A 124 -2.94 8.20 10.98
CA ALA A 124 -3.34 8.01 9.58
C ALA A 124 -4.86 8.08 9.40
N TYR A 125 -5.63 7.46 10.30
CA TYR A 125 -7.09 7.57 10.31
C TYR A 125 -7.55 9.03 10.42
N GLN A 126 -7.00 9.80 11.37
CA GLN A 126 -7.32 11.22 11.56
C GLN A 126 -6.95 12.06 10.33
N HIS A 127 -5.77 11.80 9.75
CA HIS A 127 -5.32 12.48 8.53
C HIS A 127 -6.28 12.24 7.36
N VAL A 128 -6.67 10.98 7.13
CA VAL A 128 -7.59 10.61 6.04
C VAL A 128 -9.00 11.14 6.30
N SER A 129 -9.49 11.09 7.55
CA SER A 129 -10.84 11.57 7.90
C SER A 129 -10.98 13.09 7.76
N ASN A 130 -9.91 13.83 8.07
CA ASN A 130 -9.89 15.29 7.97
C ASN A 130 -9.60 15.81 6.55
N CYS A 131 -9.27 14.92 5.60
CA CYS A 131 -9.05 15.31 4.23
C CYS A 131 -10.38 15.62 3.52
N ASN A 132 -10.48 16.77 2.84
CA ASN A 132 -11.69 17.21 2.14
C ASN A 132 -11.92 16.57 0.76
N CYS A 133 -11.15 15.53 0.39
CA CYS A 133 -11.39 14.80 -0.87
C CYS A 133 -12.62 13.91 -0.78
N ASP A 134 -13.30 13.69 -1.90
CA ASP A 134 -14.47 12.81 -1.95
C ASP A 134 -14.06 11.34 -1.78
N ASP A 135 -13.10 10.88 -2.59
CA ASP A 135 -12.75 9.45 -2.67
C ASP A 135 -11.25 9.19 -2.87
N GLY A 136 -10.42 10.06 -2.29
CA GLY A 136 -8.96 9.94 -2.32
C GLY A 136 -8.28 11.07 -3.08
N CYS A 137 -7.04 11.36 -2.69
CA CYS A 137 -6.14 12.28 -3.36
C CYS A 137 -4.68 11.90 -3.04
N PRO A 138 -3.70 12.42 -3.80
CA PRO A 138 -2.28 12.11 -3.57
C PRO A 138 -1.79 12.38 -2.14
N ALA A 139 -2.44 13.29 -1.41
CA ALA A 139 -2.06 13.64 -0.05
C ALA A 139 -2.63 12.73 1.05
N CYS A 140 -3.68 11.93 0.79
CA CYS A 140 -4.31 11.07 1.81
C CYS A 140 -4.13 9.58 1.53
N ILE A 141 -4.99 8.98 0.71
CA ILE A 141 -4.99 7.55 0.36
C ILE A 141 -4.48 7.28 -1.07
N GLY A 142 -4.08 8.33 -1.80
CA GLY A 142 -3.75 8.20 -3.22
C GLY A 142 -4.98 8.29 -4.13
N LEU A 143 -4.79 8.03 -5.42
CA LEU A 143 -5.84 7.98 -6.43
C LEU A 143 -6.10 6.53 -6.82
N SER A 144 -7.37 6.21 -7.07
CA SER A 144 -7.84 4.90 -7.48
C SER A 144 -8.91 5.05 -8.56
N GLU A 145 -9.02 4.05 -9.45
CA GLU A 145 -10.12 3.98 -10.42
C GLU A 145 -11.41 3.43 -9.77
N GLU A 146 -11.26 2.63 -8.71
CA GLU A 146 -12.36 2.11 -7.89
C GLU A 146 -13.04 3.22 -7.09
N LYS A 147 -14.35 3.06 -6.87
CA LYS A 147 -15.18 4.00 -6.12
C LYS A 147 -15.38 3.56 -4.66
N ASN A 148 -15.70 4.53 -3.81
CA ASN A 148 -15.99 4.36 -2.40
C ASN A 148 -14.83 3.71 -1.62
N VAL A 149 -13.60 4.04 -2.00
CA VAL A 149 -12.36 3.49 -1.40
C VAL A 149 -12.07 4.17 -0.08
N LYS A 150 -12.26 5.50 0.02
CA LYS A 150 -11.90 6.26 1.22
C LYS A 150 -12.60 5.78 2.49
N PRO A 151 -13.93 5.51 2.50
CA PRO A 151 -14.60 5.00 3.70
C PRO A 151 -14.12 3.60 4.10
N LEU A 152 -13.79 2.74 3.14
CA LEU A 152 -13.26 1.40 3.39
C LEU A 152 -11.84 1.45 3.98
N VAL A 153 -11.00 2.36 3.48
CA VAL A 153 -9.66 2.61 4.04
C VAL A 153 -9.76 3.07 5.49
N LEU A 154 -10.71 3.96 5.81
CA LEU A 154 -10.94 4.38 7.20
C LEU A 154 -11.32 3.21 8.12
N VAL A 155 -12.07 2.22 7.64
CA VAL A 155 -12.35 1.00 8.41
C VAL A 155 -11.08 0.21 8.67
N VAL A 156 -10.23 0.01 7.65
CA VAL A 156 -8.95 -0.69 7.79
C VAL A 156 -8.05 0.02 8.81
N LEU A 157 -7.81 1.32 8.66
CA LEU A 157 -6.96 2.10 9.56
C LEU A 157 -7.46 2.05 11.01
N LYS A 158 -8.79 2.10 11.20
CA LYS A 158 -9.40 1.99 12.53
C LYS A 158 -9.27 0.61 13.15
N GLN A 159 -9.20 -0.46 12.35
CA GLN A 159 -8.90 -1.80 12.85
C GLN A 159 -7.43 -1.91 13.27
N LEU A 160 -6.51 -1.34 12.47
CA LEU A 160 -5.08 -1.32 12.78
C LEU A 160 -4.74 -0.51 14.04
N ALA A 161 -5.50 0.56 14.31
CA ALA A 161 -5.35 1.37 15.52
C ALA A 161 -5.66 0.62 16.84
N LYS A 162 -6.27 -0.58 16.77
CA LYS A 162 -6.66 -1.39 17.94
C LYS A 162 -5.71 -2.55 18.24
N VAL A 163 -4.70 -2.78 17.39
CA VAL A 163 -3.70 -3.84 17.53
C VAL A 163 -2.68 -3.43 18.59
#